data_AF-A0A8T1ND17-F1
#
_entry.id   AF-A0A8T1ND17-F1
#
_cell.length_a   1.000
_cell.length_b   1.000
_cell.length_c   1.000
_cell.angle_alpha   90.00
_cell.angle_beta   90.00
_cell.angle_gamma   90.00
#
_symmetry.space_group_name_H-M   'P 1'
#
loop_
_entity.id
_entity.type
_entity.pdbx_description
1 polymer ?
#
loop_
_entity_poly.entity_id
_entity_poly.type
_entity_poly.pdbx_seq_one_letter_code
_entity_poly.pdbx_strand_id
1 'polypeptide(L)'
;MWLESKLKSGSGSNVASTSSSASTAPKSSMISQYERELGDFFKHQIKSDISPVYGGGFRAGQQAVHQYGLQETLNQIWMTGRFPY
;
A
#
# COMPACT_ATOMS: atom_id res chain seq x y z
N MET A 1 0.21 -4.22 -4.51
CA MET A 1 0.32 -3.80 -3.09
C MET A 1 -0.65 -2.65 -2.84
N TRP A 2 -1.32 -2.59 -1.68
CA TRP A 2 -2.29 -1.53 -1.33
C TRP A 2 -1.75 -0.11 -1.57
N LEU A 3 -0.47 0.10 -1.31
CA LEU A 3 0.21 1.38 -1.57
C LEU A 3 0.20 1.76 -3.06
N GLU A 4 0.51 0.82 -3.96
CA GLU A 4 0.45 1.03 -5.41
C GLU A 4 -0.97 1.35 -5.90
N SER A 5 -1.98 0.73 -5.28
CA SER A 5 -3.39 1.00 -5.57
C SER A 5 -3.78 2.43 -5.19
N LYS A 6 -3.21 2.97 -4.10
CA LYS A 6 -3.37 4.38 -3.72
C LYS A 6 -2.63 5.32 -4.69
N LEU A 7 -1.40 4.98 -5.07
CA LEU A 7 -0.60 5.79 -6.02
C LEU A 7 -1.19 5.85 -7.43
N LYS A 8 -1.83 4.78 -7.89
CA LYS A 8 -2.38 4.67 -9.26
C LYS A 8 -3.79 5.29 -9.41
N SER A 9 -4.47 5.57 -8.29
CA SER A 9 -5.81 6.18 -8.28
C SER A 9 -5.82 7.69 -8.60
N GLY A 10 -4.66 8.31 -8.86
CA GLY A 10 -4.51 9.76 -9.09
C GLY A 10 -4.57 10.24 -10.55
N SER A 11 -4.77 9.37 -11.54
CA SER A 11 -4.80 9.77 -12.95
C SER A 11 -6.23 9.98 -13.47
N GLY A 12 -6.94 10.97 -12.93
CA GLY A 12 -8.24 11.43 -13.42
C GLY A 12 -8.09 12.79 -14.11
N SER A 13 -8.41 12.87 -15.41
CA SER A 13 -8.26 14.07 -16.24
C SER A 13 -8.98 15.28 -15.66
N ASN A 14 -8.33 16.45 -15.73
CA ASN A 14 -8.95 17.76 -15.51
C ASN A 14 -10.02 18.02 -16.58
N VAL A 15 -11.26 17.59 -16.36
CA VAL A 15 -12.41 18.06 -17.13
C VAL A 15 -13.34 18.76 -16.15
N ALA A 16 -13.40 20.08 -16.27
CA ALA A 16 -14.32 20.91 -15.52
C ALA A 16 -15.77 20.47 -15.81
N SER A 17 -16.54 20.19 -14.76
CA SER A 17 -17.98 20.01 -14.87
C SER A 17 -18.64 20.68 -13.67
N THR A 18 -19.23 21.82 -13.97
CA THR A 18 -20.19 22.53 -13.13
C THR A 18 -21.41 21.66 -12.88
N SER A 19 -21.70 21.29 -11.64
CA SER A 19 -23.03 21.34 -11.00
C SER A 19 -23.08 20.50 -9.71
N SER A 20 -23.91 20.99 -8.80
CA SER A 20 -24.13 20.62 -7.41
C SER A 20 -24.69 19.21 -7.17
N SER A 21 -24.13 18.48 -6.21
CA SER A 21 -24.82 17.46 -5.41
C SER A 21 -23.88 16.98 -4.28
N ALA A 22 -24.32 17.16 -3.02
CA ALA A 22 -23.61 16.65 -1.86
C ALA A 22 -23.66 15.12 -1.84
N SER A 23 -22.52 14.49 -2.12
CA SER A 23 -22.24 13.10 -1.76
C SER A 23 -20.92 13.09 -1.01
N THR A 24 -20.97 12.75 0.27
CA THR A 24 -19.79 12.47 1.11
C THR A 24 -19.18 11.13 0.70
N ALA A 25 -18.76 11.01 -0.55
CA ALA A 25 -17.70 10.08 -0.89
C ALA A 25 -16.41 10.65 -0.31
N PRO A 26 -15.53 9.85 0.33
CA PRO A 26 -14.23 10.35 0.71
C PRO A 26 -13.59 10.83 -0.58
N LYS A 27 -13.39 12.15 -0.71
CA LYS A 27 -12.56 12.73 -1.76
C LYS A 27 -11.29 11.91 -1.71
N SER A 28 -11.08 11.05 -2.70
CA SER A 28 -9.83 10.33 -2.87
C SER A 28 -8.79 11.43 -2.89
N SER A 29 -8.14 11.62 -1.74
CA SER A 29 -7.24 12.73 -1.51
C SER A 29 -6.26 12.66 -2.65
N MET A 30 -6.26 13.70 -3.49
CA MET A 30 -5.42 13.79 -4.66
C MET A 30 -3.99 13.70 -4.14
N ILE A 31 -3.43 12.48 -4.10
CA ILE A 31 -2.10 12.24 -3.55
C ILE A 31 -1.17 13.07 -4.40
N SER A 32 -0.52 14.03 -3.77
CA SER A 32 0.38 14.94 -4.45
C SER A 32 1.53 14.15 -5.08
N GLN A 33 2.10 14.66 -6.16
CA GLN A 33 3.28 14.05 -6.77
C GLN A 33 4.41 13.88 -5.74
N TYR A 34 4.55 14.84 -4.83
CA TYR A 34 5.48 14.76 -3.71
C TYR A 34 5.23 13.54 -2.80
N GLU A 35 3.99 13.30 -2.38
CA GLU A 35 3.65 12.14 -1.54
C GLU A 35 3.91 10.81 -2.26
N ARG A 36 3.77 10.79 -3.59
CA ARG A 36 4.10 9.61 -4.42
C ARG A 36 5.60 9.32 -4.40
N GLU A 37 6.43 10.33 -4.68
CA GLU A 37 7.89 10.20 -4.60
C GLU A 37 8.36 9.82 -3.19
N LEU A 38 7.74 10.39 -2.15
CA LEU A 38 8.06 10.08 -0.76
C LEU A 38 7.71 8.63 -0.40
N GLY A 39 6.55 8.15 -0.86
CA GLY A 39 6.12 6.76 -0.70
C GLY A 39 7.07 5.78 -1.38
N ASP A 40 7.52 6.10 -2.60
CA ASP A 40 8.49 5.30 -3.32
C ASP A 40 9.86 5.30 -2.62
N PHE A 41 10.31 6.44 -2.09
CA PHE A 41 11.54 6.49 -1.29
C PHE A 41 11.50 5.54 -0.09
N PHE A 42 10.45 5.59 0.72
CA PHE A 42 10.32 4.69 1.88
C PHE A 42 10.17 3.22 1.47
N LYS A 43 9.44 2.94 0.39
CA LYS A 43 9.31 1.59 -0.14
C LYS A 43 10.67 1.00 -0.50
N HIS A 44 11.55 1.77 -1.12
CA HIS A 44 12.90 1.32 -1.46
C HIS A 44 13.77 1.15 -0.22
N GLN A 45 13.75 2.13 0.70
CA GLN A 45 14.54 2.06 1.94
C GLN A 45 14.20 0.81 2.77
N ILE A 46 12.91 0.52 2.98
CA ILE A 46 12.47 -0.65 3.76
C ILE A 46 12.87 -1.96 3.07
N LYS A 47 12.74 -2.03 1.74
CA LYS A 47 13.09 -3.23 0.97
C LYS A 47 14.59 -3.54 1.02
N SER A 48 15.40 -2.50 0.86
CA SER A 48 16.86 -2.56 0.80
C SER A 48 17.52 -2.61 2.18
N ASP A 49 16.76 -2.41 3.26
CA ASP A 49 17.28 -2.48 4.61
C ASP A 49 17.86 -3.88 4.92
N ILE A 50 19.09 -3.91 5.41
CA ILE A 50 19.86 -5.11 5.76
C ILE A 50 19.40 -5.67 7.12
N SER A 51 18.74 -4.85 7.95
CA SER A 51 18.21 -5.23 9.25
C SER A 51 17.33 -6.49 9.15
N PRO A 52 17.60 -7.52 9.96
CA PRO A 52 16.85 -8.78 9.89
C PRO A 52 15.40 -8.60 10.32
N VAL A 53 15.14 -7.72 11.28
CA VAL A 53 13.77 -7.48 11.78
C VAL A 53 13.01 -6.55 10.83
N TYR A 54 13.61 -5.42 10.45
CA TYR A 54 12.91 -4.39 9.68
C TYR A 54 12.82 -4.73 8.19
N GLY A 55 13.96 -4.95 7.53
CA GLY A 55 13.98 -5.33 6.11
C GLY A 55 13.63 -6.81 5.90
N GLY A 56 14.20 -7.70 6.72
CA GLY A 56 13.95 -9.14 6.63
C GLY A 56 12.49 -9.52 6.89
N GLY A 57 11.89 -8.95 7.94
CA GLY A 57 10.47 -9.13 8.24
C GLY A 57 9.56 -8.60 7.13
N PHE A 58 9.88 -7.44 6.54
CA PHE A 58 9.14 -6.91 5.40
C PHE A 58 9.19 -7.85 4.19
N ARG A 59 10.37 -8.38 3.85
CA ARG A 59 10.54 -9.32 2.73
C ARG A 59 9.78 -10.62 2.95
N ALA A 60 9.88 -11.20 4.16
CA ALA A 60 9.16 -12.42 4.52
C ALA A 60 7.64 -12.22 4.43
N GLY A 61 7.12 -11.13 5.00
CA GLY A 61 5.70 -10.81 4.92
C GLY A 61 5.22 -10.56 3.49
N GLN A 62 6.03 -9.90 2.65
CA GLN A 62 5.68 -9.71 1.25
C GLN A 62 5.66 -11.01 0.45
N GLN A 63 6.61 -11.90 0.70
CA GLN A 63 6.61 -13.22 0.07
C GLN A 63 5.36 -14.02 0.46
N ALA A 64 5.00 -14.03 1.75
CA ALA A 64 3.80 -14.68 2.25
C ALA A 64 2.52 -14.11 1.59
N VAL A 65 2.38 -12.78 1.55
CA VAL A 65 1.22 -12.14 0.90
C VAL A 65 1.17 -12.44 -0.59
N HIS A 66 2.30 -12.52 -1.27
CA HIS A 66 2.35 -12.85 -2.69
C HIS A 66 1.96 -14.31 -2.98
N GLN A 67 2.28 -15.24 -2.08
CA GLN A 67 1.99 -16.67 -2.24
C GLN A 67 0.56 -17.04 -1.79
N TYR A 68 0.14 -16.54 -0.63
CA TYR A 68 -1.11 -16.94 0.04
C TYR A 68 -2.21 -15.88 -0.02
N GLY A 69 -1.87 -14.67 -0.45
CA GLY A 69 -2.78 -13.53 -0.37
C GLY A 69 -2.78 -12.86 0.99
N LEU A 70 -3.31 -11.63 1.04
CA LEU A 70 -3.27 -10.79 2.24
C LEU A 70 -4.13 -11.37 3.38
N GLN A 71 -5.35 -11.82 3.06
CA GLN A 71 -6.28 -12.28 4.07
C GLN A 71 -5.77 -13.55 4.77
N GLU A 72 -5.31 -14.54 4.01
CA GLU A 72 -4.79 -15.80 4.57
C GLU A 72 -3.52 -15.56 5.40
N THR A 73 -2.62 -14.71 4.90
CA THR A 73 -1.41 -14.32 5.64
C THR A 73 -1.74 -13.69 6.98
N LEU A 74 -2.70 -12.77 7.02
CA LEU A 74 -3.11 -12.12 8.27
C LEU A 74 -3.81 -13.09 9.22
N ASN A 75 -4.62 -14.02 8.70
CA ASN A 75 -5.28 -15.03 9.52
C ASN A 75 -4.27 -15.97 10.20
N GLN A 76 -3.23 -16.41 9.47
CA GLN A 76 -2.14 -17.23 10.01
C GLN A 76 -1.35 -16.49 11.08
N ILE A 77 -1.01 -15.22 10.86
CA ILE A 77 -0.34 -14.39 11.87
C ILE A 77 -1.21 -14.23 13.11
N TRP A 78 -2.52 -14.04 12.93
CA TRP A 78 -3.44 -13.91 14.06
C TRP A 78 -3.52 -15.20 14.89
N MET A 79 -3.56 -16.36 14.23
CA MET A 79 -3.68 -17.66 14.90
C MET A 79 -2.36 -18.17 15.50
N THR A 80 -1.23 -17.93 14.82
CA THR A 80 0.07 -18.55 15.14
C THR A 80 1.18 -17.57 15.52
N GLY A 81 0.97 -16.27 15.29
CA GLY A 81 1.98 -15.23 15.51
C GLY A 81 3.12 -15.24 14.47
N ARG A 82 3.03 -16.05 13.42
CA ARG A 82 4.09 -16.23 12.41
C ARG A 82 3.56 -16.08 10.99
N PHE A 83 4.46 -15.77 10.06
CA PHE A 83 4.13 -15.79 8.63
C PHE A 83 3.90 -17.23 8.16
N PRO A 84 2.98 -17.43 7.19
CA PRO A 84 2.89 -18.70 6.48
C PRO A 84 4.13 -18.88 5.60
N TYR A 85 4.62 -20.12 5.53
CA TYR A 85 5.76 -20.55 4.72
C TYR A 85 5.30 -21.54 3.67
#